data_AF-A0A1M5T002-F1
#
_entry.id   AF-A0A1M5T002-F1
#
_cell.length_a   1.000
_cell.length_b   1.000
_cell.length_c   1.000
_cell.angle_alpha   90.00
_cell.angle_beta   90.00
_cell.angle_gamma   90.00
#
_symmetry.space_group_name_H-M   'P 1'
#
loop_
_entity.id
_entity.type
_entity.pdbx_description
1 polymer ?
#
loop_
_entity_poly.entity_id
_entity_poly.type
_entity_poly.pdbx_seq_one_letter_code
_entity_poly.pdbx_strand_id
1 'polypeptide(L)'
;MDYNKVEDTIMKKAMEYFKDHAIKFFGIEEKIIAPAVTELKNIEIKTNQMDYLFYTEDGGYLHFEFQTTNKKDDLSRFLYYDTSLYCKDKKKVKTVVIYSADIENTETYIDGGSVKYSVEAFYMNSLNGDERFDYLKEKIINGTPLTDEDIVNLTFIPLMKTKENKNARIMKCIELADKIMIKEDKNKCTTLLYALFDKFGDEVSKKEVHGGDIND
;
A
#
# COMPACT_ATOMS: atom_id res chain seq x y z
N MET A 1 37.53 10.53 -27.08
CA MET A 1 36.20 10.84 -27.62
C MET A 1 35.38 9.57 -27.47
N ASP A 2 34.29 9.63 -26.73
CA ASP A 2 33.46 8.46 -26.45
C ASP A 2 32.61 8.17 -27.69
N TYR A 3 32.99 7.17 -28.49
CA TYR A 3 32.38 6.87 -29.78
C TYR A 3 30.85 6.65 -29.67
N ASN A 4 30.39 6.06 -28.57
CA ASN A 4 28.98 5.84 -28.30
C ASN A 4 28.20 7.16 -28.18
N LYS A 5 28.80 8.19 -27.55
CA LYS A 5 28.17 9.52 -27.44
C LYS A 5 28.07 10.24 -28.78
N VAL A 6 29.02 9.99 -29.68
CA VAL A 6 29.03 10.60 -31.02
C VAL A 6 27.95 9.97 -31.88
N GLU A 7 27.85 8.64 -31.88
CA GLU A 7 26.81 7.89 -32.56
C GLU A 7 25.41 8.31 -32.09
N ASP A 8 25.17 8.35 -30.77
CA ASP A 8 23.90 8.82 -30.17
C ASP A 8 23.54 10.23 -30.63
N THR A 9 24.52 11.13 -30.69
CA THR A 9 24.29 12.52 -31.10
C THR A 9 23.90 12.60 -32.58
N ILE A 10 24.58 11.84 -33.45
CA ILE A 10 24.28 11.77 -34.88
C ILE A 10 22.88 11.19 -35.10
N MET A 11 22.55 10.08 -34.43
CA MET A 11 21.23 9.47 -34.56
C MET A 11 20.10 10.38 -34.07
N LYS A 12 20.29 11.10 -32.95
CA LYS A 12 19.32 12.09 -32.44
C LYS A 12 19.07 13.20 -33.47
N LYS A 13 20.13 13.72 -34.10
CA LYS A 13 20.02 14.75 -35.15
C LYS A 13 19.33 14.22 -36.41
N ALA A 14 19.64 13.00 -36.82
CA ALA A 14 18.95 12.35 -37.95
C ALA A 14 17.46 12.19 -37.65
N MET A 15 17.09 11.73 -36.45
CA MET A 15 15.69 11.57 -36.05
C MET A 15 14.94 12.91 -36.00
N GLU A 16 15.58 14.00 -35.57
CA GLU A 16 15.00 15.35 -35.65
C GLU A 16 14.63 15.75 -37.09
N TYR A 17 15.47 15.39 -38.07
CA TYR A 17 15.24 15.70 -39.49
C TYR A 17 14.15 14.82 -40.11
N PHE A 18 14.13 13.53 -39.78
CA PHE A 18 13.23 12.55 -40.39
C PHE A 18 11.95 12.29 -39.59
N LYS A 19 11.72 12.97 -38.46
CA LYS A 19 10.64 12.67 -37.50
C LYS A 19 9.27 12.38 -38.12
N ASP A 20 8.82 13.21 -39.06
CA ASP A 20 7.49 13.08 -39.68
C ASP A 20 7.45 11.91 -40.68
N HIS A 21 8.55 11.66 -41.38
CA HIS A 21 8.70 10.51 -42.27
C HIS A 21 8.82 9.20 -41.49
N ALA A 22 9.51 9.22 -40.35
CA ALA A 22 9.67 8.06 -39.48
C ALA A 22 8.33 7.61 -38.90
N ILE A 23 7.51 8.54 -38.38
CA ILE A 23 6.16 8.22 -37.89
C ILE A 23 5.31 7.58 -38.99
N LYS A 24 5.29 8.19 -40.18
CA LYS A 24 4.55 7.65 -41.33
C LYS A 24 5.06 6.26 -41.74
N PHE A 25 6.37 6.05 -41.73
CA PHE A 25 6.99 4.77 -42.07
C PHE A 25 6.60 3.67 -41.08
N PHE A 26 6.56 3.97 -39.78
CA PHE A 26 6.18 3.02 -38.73
C PHE A 26 4.66 2.88 -38.54
N GLY A 27 3.83 3.61 -39.30
CA GLY A 27 2.37 3.58 -39.16
C GLY A 27 1.88 4.13 -37.81
N ILE A 28 2.63 5.08 -37.24
CA ILE A 28 2.34 5.75 -35.97
C ILE A 28 1.39 6.92 -36.28
N GLU A 29 0.33 7.11 -35.48
CA GLU A 29 -0.72 8.11 -35.69
C GLU A 29 -0.57 9.33 -34.75
N GLU A 30 0.66 9.63 -34.36
CA GLU A 30 1.00 10.69 -33.43
C GLU A 30 1.64 11.89 -34.15
N LYS A 31 1.39 13.12 -33.63
CA LYS A 31 1.99 14.34 -34.17
C LYS A 31 3.19 14.80 -33.33
N ILE A 32 4.41 14.78 -33.89
CA ILE A 32 5.61 15.26 -33.19
C ILE A 32 5.71 16.78 -33.25
N ILE A 33 5.70 17.42 -32.07
CA ILE A 33 5.91 18.87 -31.95
C ILE A 33 7.40 19.24 -31.84
N ALA A 34 8.18 18.53 -31.02
CA ALA A 34 9.59 18.81 -30.74
C ALA A 34 10.26 17.56 -30.11
N PRO A 35 11.60 17.44 -30.17
CA PRO A 35 12.32 16.43 -29.40
C PRO A 35 12.24 16.72 -27.89
N ALA A 36 12.13 15.68 -27.08
CA ALA A 36 12.20 15.75 -25.61
C ALA A 36 13.60 15.41 -25.10
N VAL A 37 13.92 15.82 -23.86
CA VAL A 37 15.19 15.47 -23.20
C VAL A 37 15.24 13.95 -23.03
N THR A 38 16.30 13.32 -23.54
CA THR A 38 16.49 11.86 -23.49
C THR A 38 17.26 11.40 -22.25
N GLU A 39 17.91 12.33 -21.54
CA GLU A 39 18.67 12.04 -20.32
C GLU A 39 17.85 12.41 -19.09
N LEU A 40 17.39 11.40 -18.35
CA LEU A 40 16.76 11.59 -17.05
C LEU A 40 17.86 11.65 -15.98
N LYS A 41 18.25 12.86 -15.56
CA LYS A 41 19.27 13.09 -14.52
C LYS A 41 18.63 13.39 -13.17
N ASN A 42 17.87 12.46 -12.62
CA ASN A 42 17.28 12.63 -11.30
C ASN A 42 17.91 11.62 -10.33
N ILE A 43 18.65 12.13 -9.33
CA ILE A 43 18.95 11.39 -8.11
C ILE A 43 17.93 11.86 -7.08
N GLU A 44 16.78 11.18 -7.04
CA GLU A 44 15.73 11.48 -6.07
C GLU A 44 15.86 10.49 -4.91
N ILE A 45 16.37 10.94 -3.77
CA ILE A 45 16.43 10.13 -2.55
C ILE A 45 15.06 10.20 -1.88
N LYS A 46 14.17 9.27 -2.22
CA LYS A 46 12.90 9.09 -1.51
C LYS A 46 13.15 8.25 -0.26
N THR A 47 12.86 8.80 0.91
CA THR A 47 12.94 8.11 2.21
C THR A 47 11.67 7.34 2.55
N ASN A 48 10.63 7.45 1.72
CA ASN A 48 9.38 6.73 1.92
C ASN A 48 9.64 5.22 1.78
N GLN A 49 8.99 4.43 2.62
CA GLN A 49 9.13 2.97 2.66
C GLN A 49 7.81 2.34 2.21
N MET A 50 7.91 1.19 1.55
CA MET A 50 6.76 0.32 1.30
C MET A 50 6.28 -0.23 2.64
N ASP A 51 4.98 -0.44 2.77
CA ASP A 51 4.39 -0.94 4.01
C ASP A 51 4.83 -2.38 4.29
N TYR A 52 4.56 -3.31 3.37
CA TYR A 52 5.00 -4.70 3.49
C TYR A 52 5.34 -5.30 2.13
N LEU A 53 6.45 -6.02 2.06
CA LEU A 53 6.93 -6.70 0.87
C LEU A 53 7.36 -8.13 1.22
N PHE A 54 6.71 -9.12 0.60
CA PHE A 54 6.99 -10.54 0.82
C PHE A 54 7.48 -11.20 -0.46
N TYR A 55 8.32 -12.21 -0.32
CA TYR A 55 8.60 -13.15 -1.41
C TYR A 55 7.46 -14.15 -1.52
N THR A 56 7.08 -14.46 -2.75
CA THR A 56 6.09 -15.50 -3.04
C THR A 56 6.78 -16.79 -3.48
N GLU A 57 6.12 -17.93 -3.29
CA GLU A 57 6.67 -19.25 -3.67
C GLU A 57 6.98 -19.36 -5.18
N ASP A 58 6.22 -18.65 -6.02
CA ASP A 58 6.44 -18.55 -7.46
C ASP A 58 7.61 -17.61 -7.85
N GLY A 59 8.37 -17.11 -6.87
CA GLY A 59 9.58 -16.32 -7.06
C GLY A 59 9.34 -14.83 -7.30
N GLY A 60 8.10 -14.36 -7.13
CA GLY A 60 7.70 -12.96 -7.23
C GLY A 60 7.73 -12.20 -5.91
N TYR A 61 7.05 -11.05 -5.92
CA TYR A 61 6.81 -10.19 -4.79
C TYR A 61 5.30 -10.04 -4.53
N LEU A 62 4.91 -10.04 -3.26
CA LEU A 62 3.60 -9.60 -2.80
C LEU A 62 3.77 -8.35 -1.97
N HIS A 63 3.29 -7.23 -2.50
CA HIS A 63 3.36 -5.90 -1.91
C HIS A 63 2.00 -5.53 -1.33
N PHE A 64 1.96 -5.14 -0.05
CA PHE A 64 0.78 -4.59 0.59
C PHE A 64 0.98 -3.12 0.93
N GLU A 65 -0.06 -2.33 0.73
CA GLU A 65 -0.14 -0.93 1.14
C GLU A 65 -1.45 -0.69 1.88
N PHE A 66 -1.40 0.02 2.99
CA PHE A 66 -2.59 0.34 3.78
C PHE A 66 -2.88 1.83 3.70
N GLN A 67 -4.08 2.17 3.26
CA GLN A 67 -4.51 3.55 3.02
C GLN A 67 -5.71 3.90 3.88
N THR A 68 -5.54 4.94 4.71
CA THR A 68 -6.61 5.59 5.49
C THR A 68 -7.04 6.92 4.91
N THR A 69 -6.43 7.33 3.80
CA THR A 69 -6.85 8.48 3.00
C THR A 69 -6.73 8.11 1.53
N ASN A 70 -7.59 8.66 0.68
CA ASN A 70 -7.48 8.47 -0.77
C ASN A 70 -6.73 9.65 -1.40
N LYS A 71 -5.40 9.52 -1.59
CA LYS A 71 -4.60 10.54 -2.29
C LYS A 71 -4.28 10.05 -3.70
N LYS A 72 -4.48 10.92 -4.69
CA LYS A 72 -4.17 10.62 -6.10
C LYS A 72 -2.71 10.20 -6.32
N ASP A 73 -1.80 10.75 -5.53
CA ASP A 73 -0.36 10.49 -5.67
C ASP A 73 0.08 9.12 -5.14
N ASP A 74 -0.77 8.42 -4.38
CA ASP A 74 -0.42 7.10 -3.83
C ASP A 74 -0.17 6.07 -4.94
N LEU A 75 -1.00 6.06 -5.98
CA LEU A 75 -0.86 5.09 -7.08
C LEU A 75 0.44 5.32 -7.87
N SER A 76 0.84 6.58 -8.07
CA SER A 76 2.13 6.94 -8.68
C SER A 76 3.31 6.52 -7.82
N ARG A 77 3.17 6.62 -6.49
CA ARG A 77 4.18 6.13 -5.54
C ARG A 77 4.32 4.61 -5.60
N PHE A 78 3.21 3.87 -5.66
CA PHE A 78 3.25 2.41 -5.78
C PHE A 78 3.90 1.98 -7.09
N LEU A 79 3.51 2.62 -8.21
CA LEU A 79 4.13 2.42 -9.52
C LEU A 79 5.65 2.57 -9.45
N TYR A 80 6.13 3.65 -8.81
CA TYR A 80 7.55 3.92 -8.67
C TYR A 80 8.28 2.79 -7.93
N TYR A 81 7.72 2.28 -6.82
CA TYR A 81 8.35 1.19 -6.07
C TYR A 81 8.34 -0.13 -6.82
N ASP A 82 7.18 -0.51 -7.37
CA ASP A 82 7.03 -1.79 -8.04
C ASP A 82 7.88 -1.87 -9.30
N THR A 83 7.97 -0.76 -10.06
CA THR A 83 8.88 -0.69 -11.21
C THR A 83 10.34 -0.68 -10.79
N SER A 84 10.70 -0.06 -9.66
CA SER A 84 12.05 -0.12 -9.11
C SER A 84 12.45 -1.55 -8.72
N LEU A 85 11.55 -2.29 -8.07
CA LEU A 85 11.74 -3.71 -7.74
C LEU A 85 11.88 -4.58 -8.99
N TYR A 86 10.99 -4.40 -9.97
CA TYR A 86 11.08 -5.13 -11.23
C TYR A 86 12.38 -4.81 -11.97
N CYS A 87 12.79 -3.54 -12.02
CA CYS A 87 14.03 -3.13 -12.68
C CYS A 87 15.26 -3.78 -12.04
N LYS A 88 15.29 -3.84 -10.71
CA LYS A 88 16.38 -4.40 -9.92
C LYS A 88 16.46 -5.93 -10.03
N ASP A 89 15.34 -6.61 -9.79
CA ASP A 89 15.35 -8.06 -9.55
C ASP A 89 14.69 -8.87 -10.68
N LYS A 90 14.03 -8.20 -11.64
CA LYS A 90 13.27 -8.81 -12.74
C LYS A 90 12.17 -9.77 -12.27
N LYS A 91 11.65 -9.54 -11.06
CA LYS A 91 10.56 -10.31 -10.44
C LYS A 91 9.23 -9.63 -10.62
N LYS A 92 8.17 -10.40 -10.87
CA LYS A 92 6.80 -9.88 -10.90
C LYS A 92 6.43 -9.36 -9.52
N VAL A 93 5.69 -8.25 -9.48
CA VAL A 93 5.14 -7.67 -8.25
C VAL A 93 3.61 -7.75 -8.34
N LYS A 94 2.99 -8.38 -7.34
CA LYS A 94 1.56 -8.33 -7.11
C LYS A 94 1.31 -7.35 -5.96
N THR A 95 0.49 -6.33 -6.21
CA THR A 95 0.25 -5.26 -5.23
C THR A 95 -1.21 -5.24 -4.82
N VAL A 96 -1.43 -5.31 -3.50
CA VAL A 96 -2.75 -5.26 -2.88
C VAL A 96 -2.82 -4.03 -1.97
N VAL A 97 -3.72 -3.11 -2.29
CA VAL A 97 -3.95 -1.90 -1.50
C VAL A 97 -5.19 -2.11 -0.63
N ILE A 98 -4.99 -2.08 0.68
CA ILE A 98 -6.05 -2.20 1.67
C ILE A 98 -6.54 -0.79 2.03
N TYR A 99 -7.82 -0.53 1.80
CA TYR A 99 -8.47 0.73 2.14
C TYR A 99 -9.34 0.57 3.39
N SER A 100 -9.25 1.54 4.31
CA SER A 100 -10.14 1.59 5.49
C SER A 100 -11.60 1.83 5.09
N ALA A 101 -12.52 1.57 6.04
CA ALA A 101 -13.96 1.55 5.76
C ALA A 101 -14.56 2.87 5.24
N ASP A 102 -13.89 4.00 5.45
CA ASP A 102 -14.29 5.32 4.97
C ASP A 102 -13.94 5.58 3.49
N ILE A 103 -13.19 4.67 2.85
CA ILE A 103 -12.74 4.81 1.48
C ILE A 103 -13.39 3.76 0.60
N GLU A 104 -13.95 4.22 -0.51
CA GLU A 104 -14.58 3.39 -1.53
C GLU A 104 -14.18 3.85 -2.92
N ASN A 105 -14.23 2.94 -3.89
CA ASN A 105 -14.12 3.24 -5.32
C ASN A 105 -12.91 4.11 -5.68
N THR A 106 -11.72 3.68 -5.27
CA THR A 106 -10.47 4.36 -5.60
C THR A 106 -9.98 4.03 -7.01
N GLU A 107 -9.16 4.91 -7.57
CA GLU A 107 -8.45 4.63 -8.80
C GLU A 107 -7.37 3.58 -8.54
N THR A 108 -7.39 2.50 -9.31
CA THR A 108 -6.48 1.36 -9.16
C THR A 108 -5.62 1.12 -10.40
N TYR A 109 -5.69 2.02 -11.38
CA TYR A 109 -5.03 1.88 -12.67
C TYR A 109 -4.41 3.20 -13.14
N ILE A 110 -3.20 3.13 -13.69
CA ILE A 110 -2.54 4.24 -14.38
C ILE A 110 -2.38 3.83 -15.84
N ASP A 111 -2.87 4.69 -16.74
CA ASP A 111 -2.56 4.64 -18.17
C ASP A 111 -1.59 5.77 -18.55
N GLY A 112 -0.31 5.44 -18.60
CA GLY A 112 0.76 6.30 -19.13
C GLY A 112 1.06 6.02 -20.61
N GLY A 113 0.12 5.47 -21.37
CA GLY A 113 0.31 5.02 -22.74
C GLY A 113 0.98 3.64 -22.81
N SER A 114 2.28 3.61 -23.09
CA SER A 114 3.03 2.35 -23.11
C SER A 114 3.26 1.77 -21.71
N VAL A 115 3.20 2.63 -20.68
CA VAL A 115 3.28 2.22 -19.28
C VAL A 115 1.86 2.04 -18.75
N LYS A 116 1.51 0.81 -18.41
CA LYS A 116 0.24 0.44 -17.79
C LYS A 116 0.52 -0.18 -16.44
N TYR A 117 -0.18 0.27 -15.42
CA TYR A 117 0.03 -0.19 -14.06
C TYR A 117 -1.28 -0.33 -13.33
N SER A 118 -1.44 -1.42 -12.60
CA SER A 118 -2.68 -1.75 -11.88
C SER A 118 -2.38 -2.39 -10.53
N VAL A 119 -3.23 -2.10 -9.55
CA VAL A 119 -3.20 -2.74 -8.23
C VAL A 119 -4.54 -3.42 -7.92
N GLU A 120 -4.52 -4.40 -7.03
CA GLU A 120 -5.75 -4.97 -6.46
C GLU A 120 -6.18 -4.11 -5.26
N ALA A 121 -7.43 -3.64 -5.24
CA ALA A 121 -7.98 -2.93 -4.09
C ALA A 121 -8.80 -3.87 -3.21
N PHE A 122 -8.52 -3.86 -1.91
CA PHE A 122 -9.34 -4.51 -0.89
C PHE A 122 -9.98 -3.46 0.02
N TYR A 123 -11.31 -3.37 0.00
CA TYR A 123 -12.04 -2.40 0.80
C TYR A 123 -12.52 -3.02 2.11
N MET A 124 -12.00 -2.53 3.23
CA MET A 124 -12.42 -3.00 4.56
C MET A 124 -13.89 -2.67 4.86
N ASN A 125 -14.51 -1.73 4.14
CA ASN A 125 -15.95 -1.47 4.24
C ASN A 125 -16.82 -2.67 3.80
N SER A 126 -16.26 -3.61 3.04
CA SER A 126 -16.95 -4.85 2.66
C SER A 126 -17.13 -5.82 3.83
N LEU A 127 -16.39 -5.62 4.93
CA LEU A 127 -16.41 -6.49 6.11
C LEU A 127 -17.24 -5.85 7.23
N ASN A 128 -18.15 -6.62 7.81
CA ASN A 128 -18.95 -6.20 8.96
C ASN A 128 -18.13 -6.29 10.26
N GLY A 129 -17.54 -5.17 10.68
CA GLY A 129 -16.73 -5.08 11.89
C GLY A 129 -17.54 -5.22 13.18
N ASP A 130 -18.83 -4.85 13.17
CA ASP A 130 -19.72 -5.01 14.33
C ASP A 130 -19.93 -6.49 14.65
N GLU A 131 -20.33 -7.27 13.64
CA GLU A 131 -20.59 -8.71 13.77
C GLU A 131 -19.34 -9.51 14.13
N ARG A 132 -18.20 -9.19 13.49
CA ARG A 132 -16.91 -9.83 13.82
C ARG A 132 -16.46 -9.51 15.25
N PHE A 133 -16.71 -8.29 15.71
CA PHE A 133 -16.39 -7.91 17.08
C PHE A 133 -17.24 -8.68 18.08
N ASP A 134 -18.56 -8.78 17.86
CA ASP A 134 -19.45 -9.50 18.76
C ASP A 134 -19.11 -11.00 18.81
N TYR A 135 -18.82 -11.62 17.66
CA TYR A 135 -18.33 -13.00 17.58
C TYR A 135 -17.06 -13.22 18.43
N LEU A 136 -16.05 -12.38 18.26
CA LEU A 136 -14.79 -12.50 19.00
C LEU A 136 -14.97 -12.20 20.49
N LYS A 137 -15.83 -11.25 20.82
CA LYS A 137 -16.16 -10.91 22.19
C LYS A 137 -16.77 -12.09 22.92
N GLU A 138 -17.75 -12.77 22.33
CA GLU A 138 -18.34 -13.97 22.92
C GLU A 138 -17.31 -15.08 23.08
N LYS A 139 -16.48 -15.31 22.06
CA LYS A 139 -15.42 -16.33 22.08
C LYS A 139 -14.42 -16.10 23.23
N ILE A 140 -13.96 -14.86 23.40
CA ILE A 140 -13.00 -14.46 24.44
C ILE A 140 -13.64 -14.55 25.83
N ILE A 141 -14.86 -14.03 26.02
CA ILE A 141 -15.56 -14.08 27.31
C ILE A 141 -15.82 -15.53 27.76
N ASN A 142 -16.12 -16.42 26.82
CA ASN A 142 -16.35 -17.84 27.09
C ASN A 142 -15.04 -18.63 27.27
N GLY A 143 -13.87 -17.98 27.21
CA GLY A 143 -12.57 -18.65 27.37
C GLY A 143 -12.23 -19.63 26.25
N THR A 144 -12.84 -19.47 25.08
CA THR A 144 -12.56 -20.33 23.92
C THR A 144 -11.22 -19.91 23.31
N PRO A 145 -10.30 -20.85 23.01
CA PRO A 145 -9.03 -20.53 22.36
C PRO A 145 -9.23 -19.81 21.03
N LEU A 146 -8.40 -18.80 20.78
CA LEU A 146 -8.40 -18.06 19.52
C LEU A 146 -7.57 -18.80 18.48
N THR A 147 -8.00 -18.72 17.22
CA THR A 147 -7.19 -19.12 16.07
C THR A 147 -6.33 -17.95 15.60
N ASP A 148 -5.32 -18.21 14.78
CA ASP A 148 -4.55 -17.12 14.14
C ASP A 148 -5.45 -16.20 13.29
N GLU A 149 -6.49 -16.76 12.66
CA GLU A 149 -7.50 -15.99 11.93
C GLU A 149 -8.31 -15.08 12.87
N ASP A 150 -8.64 -15.51 14.09
CA ASP A 150 -9.30 -14.66 15.08
C ASP A 150 -8.41 -13.48 15.49
N ILE A 151 -7.11 -13.72 15.69
CA ILE A 151 -6.14 -12.68 16.06
C ILE A 151 -6.02 -11.65 14.93
N VAL A 152 -5.93 -12.11 13.68
CA VAL A 152 -5.93 -11.25 12.49
C VAL A 152 -7.23 -10.45 12.40
N ASN A 153 -8.38 -11.09 12.59
CA ASN A 153 -9.68 -10.43 12.59
C ASN A 153 -9.76 -9.35 13.66
N LEU A 154 -9.41 -9.67 14.90
CA LEU A 154 -9.44 -8.72 16.01
C LEU A 154 -8.56 -7.50 15.74
N THR A 155 -7.39 -7.73 15.15
CA THR A 155 -6.45 -6.68 14.75
C THR A 155 -7.06 -5.71 13.74
N PHE A 156 -7.77 -6.22 12.72
CA PHE A 156 -8.26 -5.40 11.61
C PHE A 156 -9.68 -4.85 11.77
N ILE A 157 -10.46 -5.32 12.76
CA ILE A 157 -11.80 -4.78 13.07
C ILE A 157 -11.85 -3.24 13.07
N PRO A 158 -10.88 -2.51 13.65
CA PRO A 158 -10.89 -1.05 13.63
C PRO A 158 -10.92 -0.39 12.25
N LEU A 159 -10.52 -1.10 11.20
CA LEU A 159 -10.54 -0.60 9.82
C LEU A 159 -11.79 -1.04 9.07
N MET A 160 -12.60 -1.95 9.61
CA MET A 160 -13.79 -2.52 8.98
C MET A 160 -15.02 -1.62 9.15
N LYS A 161 -16.11 -1.95 8.43
CA LYS A 161 -17.37 -1.22 8.55
C LYS A 161 -17.91 -1.30 9.97
N THR A 162 -18.22 -0.14 10.55
CA THR A 162 -18.73 -0.02 11.92
C THR A 162 -19.75 1.11 12.00
N LYS A 163 -20.73 0.96 12.89
CA LYS A 163 -21.63 2.07 13.27
C LYS A 163 -21.01 3.01 14.32
N GLU A 164 -19.97 2.55 14.98
CA GLU A 164 -19.26 3.28 16.02
C GLU A 164 -18.16 4.17 15.47
N ASN A 165 -17.79 5.20 16.21
CA ASN A 165 -16.62 6.02 15.92
C ASN A 165 -15.34 5.16 15.93
N LYS A 166 -14.43 5.42 14.98
CA LYS A 166 -13.16 4.68 14.78
C LYS A 166 -12.33 4.58 16.06
N ASN A 167 -12.15 5.67 16.81
CA ASN A 167 -11.34 5.66 18.04
C ASN A 167 -12.00 4.83 19.13
N ALA A 168 -13.32 4.98 19.32
CA ALA A 168 -14.08 4.16 20.27
C ALA A 168 -13.98 2.67 19.93
N ARG A 169 -14.00 2.32 18.63
CA ARG A 169 -13.81 0.94 18.17
C ARG A 169 -12.42 0.41 18.49
N ILE A 170 -11.38 1.21 18.27
CA ILE A 170 -9.99 0.81 18.59
C ILE A 170 -9.87 0.52 20.08
N MET A 171 -10.33 1.43 20.94
CA MET A 171 -10.28 1.25 22.40
C MET A 171 -11.02 -0.01 22.84
N LYS A 172 -12.22 -0.28 22.29
CA LYS A 172 -12.94 -1.53 22.55
C LYS A 172 -12.19 -2.78 22.11
N CYS A 173 -11.45 -2.74 21.01
CA CYS A 173 -10.64 -3.87 20.56
C CYS A 173 -9.45 -4.10 21.50
N ILE A 174 -8.81 -3.03 21.98
CA ILE A 174 -7.73 -3.11 22.98
C ILE A 174 -8.26 -3.69 24.31
N GLU A 175 -9.36 -3.15 24.83
CA GLU A 175 -10.02 -3.66 26.04
C GLU A 175 -10.45 -5.13 25.92
N LEU A 176 -10.84 -5.54 24.71
CA LEU A 176 -11.22 -6.92 24.44
C LEU A 176 -9.99 -7.83 24.38
N ALA A 177 -8.92 -7.40 23.71
CA ALA A 177 -7.64 -8.11 23.67
C ALA A 177 -7.07 -8.31 25.09
N ASP A 178 -7.29 -7.35 25.98
CA ASP A 178 -6.84 -7.44 27.38
C ASP A 178 -7.50 -8.57 28.18
N LYS A 179 -8.68 -9.04 27.74
CA LYS A 179 -9.44 -10.13 28.37
C LYS A 179 -9.04 -11.51 27.85
N ILE A 180 -8.12 -11.60 26.88
CA ILE A 180 -7.63 -12.87 26.36
C ILE A 180 -6.84 -13.59 27.46
N MET A 181 -7.26 -14.81 27.80
CA MET A 181 -6.68 -15.62 28.87
C MET A 181 -5.32 -16.21 28.51
N ILE A 182 -5.14 -16.60 27.24
CA ILE A 182 -3.88 -17.19 26.76
C ILE A 182 -2.88 -16.05 26.56
N LYS A 183 -1.84 -16.02 27.40
CA LYS A 183 -0.84 -14.93 27.42
C LYS A 183 -0.16 -14.69 26.06
N GLU A 184 0.11 -15.74 25.32
CA GLU A 184 0.73 -15.64 23.99
C GLU A 184 -0.20 -14.94 22.99
N ASP A 185 -1.46 -15.37 22.90
CA ASP A 185 -2.46 -14.77 22.01
C ASP A 185 -2.78 -13.33 22.41
N LYS A 186 -2.87 -13.07 23.72
CA LYS A 186 -3.01 -11.72 24.26
C LYS A 186 -1.87 -10.84 23.76
N ASN A 187 -0.62 -11.24 23.98
CA ASN A 187 0.53 -10.46 23.56
C ASN A 187 0.55 -10.20 22.05
N LYS A 188 0.31 -11.24 21.23
CA LYS A 188 0.23 -11.10 19.77
C LYS A 188 -0.83 -10.08 19.36
N CYS A 189 -2.05 -10.23 19.86
CA CYS A 189 -3.16 -9.38 19.49
C CYS A 189 -2.97 -7.93 19.97
N THR A 190 -2.52 -7.76 21.21
CA THR A 190 -2.24 -6.45 21.79
C THR A 190 -1.15 -5.73 20.99
N THR A 191 0.00 -6.37 20.71
CA THR A 191 1.09 -5.76 19.91
C THR A 191 0.60 -5.32 18.53
N LEU A 192 -0.18 -6.17 17.85
CA LEU A 192 -0.70 -5.85 16.51
C LEU A 192 -1.69 -4.68 16.54
N LEU A 193 -2.59 -4.64 17.53
CA LEU A 193 -3.53 -3.53 17.72
C LEU A 193 -2.80 -2.21 18.02
N TYR A 194 -1.79 -2.22 18.89
CA TYR A 194 -0.98 -1.03 19.17
C TYR A 194 -0.22 -0.55 17.94
N ALA A 195 0.38 -1.46 17.15
CA ALA A 195 1.06 -1.09 15.91
C ALA A 195 0.09 -0.50 14.88
N LEU A 196 -1.10 -1.10 14.74
CA LEU A 196 -2.14 -0.60 13.85
C LEU A 196 -2.65 0.77 14.30
N PHE A 197 -2.78 0.97 15.61
CA PHE A 197 -3.18 2.24 16.19
C PHE A 197 -2.12 3.33 16.07
N ASP A 198 -0.84 3.02 16.30
CA ASP A 198 0.24 3.96 16.06
C ASP A 198 0.34 4.33 14.57
N LYS A 199 -0.02 3.41 13.67
CA LYS A 199 -0.05 3.71 12.23
C LYS A 199 -1.26 4.52 11.79
N PHE A 200 -2.46 4.24 12.30
CA PHE A 200 -3.72 4.76 11.75
C PHE A 200 -4.64 5.52 12.72
N GLY A 201 -4.29 5.53 14.01
CA GLY A 201 -4.97 6.33 15.03
C GLY A 201 -4.69 7.82 14.85
N ASP A 202 -5.58 8.66 15.36
CA ASP A 202 -5.33 10.10 15.40
C ASP A 202 -4.38 10.47 16.56
N GLU A 203 -3.80 11.67 16.51
CA GLU A 203 -2.82 12.10 17.52
C GLU A 203 -3.42 12.22 18.93
N VAL A 204 -4.72 12.48 19.03
CA VAL A 204 -5.41 12.63 20.32
C VAL A 204 -5.49 11.29 21.02
N SER A 205 -5.98 10.26 20.33
CA SER A 205 -6.08 8.92 20.87
C SER A 205 -4.68 8.32 21.12
N LYS A 206 -3.67 8.59 20.27
CA LYS A 206 -2.29 8.13 20.52
C LYS A 206 -1.75 8.58 21.88
N LYS A 207 -2.08 9.80 22.30
CA LYS A 207 -1.67 10.32 23.62
C LYS A 207 -2.41 9.67 24.78
N GLU A 208 -3.68 9.32 24.62
CA GLU A 208 -4.46 8.63 25.67
C GLU A 208 -3.92 7.22 25.93
N VAL A 209 -3.48 6.55 24.88
CA VAL A 209 -2.99 5.16 24.93
C VAL A 209 -1.51 5.07 25.34
N HIS A 210 -0.68 6.05 24.97
CA HIS A 210 0.74 6.12 25.40
C HIS A 210 0.98 6.91 26.69
N GLY A 211 0.01 7.75 27.10
CA GLY A 211 0.09 8.55 28.32
C GLY A 211 -0.25 7.77 29.61
N GLY A 212 -0.62 6.48 29.49
CA GLY A 212 -0.88 5.60 30.63
C GLY A 212 0.39 5.01 31.28
N ASP A 213 1.54 5.06 30.62
CA ASP A 213 2.78 4.38 31.04
C ASP A 213 3.93 5.34 31.41
N ILE A 214 3.61 6.51 31.97
CA ILE A 214 4.62 7.35 32.66
C ILE A 214 4.14 7.62 34.08
N ASN A 215 4.16 6.57 34.90
CA ASN A 215 4.33 6.65 36.35
C ASN A 215 4.71 5.25 36.85
N ASP A 216 6.01 4.97 36.82
CA ASP A 216 6.76 4.33 37.91
C ASP A 216 8.27 4.49 37.66
#